data_AF-G2FME3-F1
#
_entry.id   AF-G2FME3-F1
#
_cell.length_a   1.000
_cell.length_b   1.000
_cell.length_c   1.000
_cell.angle_alpha   90.00
_cell.angle_beta   90.00
_cell.angle_gamma   90.00
#
_symmetry.space_group_name_H-M   'P 1'
#
loop_
_entity.id
_entity.type
_entity.pdbx_description
1 polymer ?
#
loop_
_entity_poly.entity_id
_entity_poly.type
_entity_poly.pdbx_seq_one_letter_code
_entity_poly.pdbx_strand_id
1 'polypeptide(L)' 'MPKILDRIMDAIDFETFLVCNSDEEGRKLMVQLIKEWGFKDVDIVFSQYQGPGSRIRARAYVHRSGDVYGWLELGNEE' A
#
# COMPACT_ATOMS: atom_id res chain seq x y z
N MET A 1 -23.33 3.59 0.79
CA MET A 1 -22.77 2.33 1.33
C MET A 1 -21.28 2.53 1.52
N PRO A 2 -20.77 2.34 2.75
CA PRO A 2 -19.34 2.43 3.01
C PRO A 2 -18.59 1.32 2.26
N LYS A 3 -17.49 1.69 1.61
CA LYS A 3 -16.58 0.74 0.96
C LYS A 3 -15.78 0.00 2.03
N ILE A 4 -15.23 -1.15 1.68
CA ILE A 4 -14.34 -1.90 2.61
C ILE A 4 -13.12 -1.05 3.01
N LEU A 5 -12.59 -0.24 2.09
CA LEU A 5 -11.49 0.68 2.39
C LEU A 5 -11.85 1.67 3.50
N ASP A 6 -13.10 2.14 3.57
CA ASP A 6 -13.56 3.06 4.61
C ASP A 6 -13.57 2.41 6.00
N ARG A 7 -13.40 1.08 6.10
CA ARG A 7 -13.27 0.35 7.37
C ARG A 7 -11.82 0.13 7.79
N ILE A 8 -10.85 0.51 6.95
CA ILE A 8 -9.43 0.41 7.25
C ILE A 8 -9.02 1.64 8.03
N MET A 9 -8.31 1.46 9.14
CA MET A 9 -8.00 2.58 10.03
C MET A 9 -6.95 3.53 9.44
N ASP A 10 -5.88 2.96 8.89
CA ASP A 10 -4.69 3.70 8.45
C ASP A 10 -4.19 3.24 7.07
N ALA A 11 -3.75 2.00 6.92
CA ALA A 11 -2.99 1.54 5.76
C ALA A 11 -3.12 0.03 5.50
N ILE A 12 -2.64 -0.39 4.33
CA ILE A 12 -2.51 -1.79 3.93
C ILE A 12 -1.05 -2.09 3.62
N ASP A 13 -0.51 -3.15 4.20
CA ASP A 13 0.80 -3.66 3.85
C ASP A 13 0.69 -4.69 2.72
N PHE A 14 1.35 -4.39 1.59
CA PHE A 14 1.52 -5.29 0.46
C PHE A 14 2.91 -5.88 0.49
N GLU A 15 3.02 -7.21 0.47
CA GLU A 15 4.29 -7.90 0.37
C GLU A 15 4.25 -8.92 -0.75
N THR A 16 5.28 -8.90 -1.60
CA THR A 16 5.45 -9.91 -2.65
C THR A 16 6.92 -10.00 -3.09
N PHE A 17 7.21 -10.97 -3.95
CA PHE A 17 8.50 -11.12 -4.62
C PHE A 17 8.35 -10.76 -6.10
N LEU A 18 9.09 -9.76 -6.56
CA LEU A 18 9.07 -9.29 -7.94
C LEU A 18 10.31 -9.75 -8.66
N VAL A 19 10.15 -10.37 -9.84
CA VAL A 19 11.27 -10.65 -10.75
C VAL A 19 11.76 -9.33 -11.32
N CYS A 20 13.03 -9.02 -11.11
CA CYS A 20 13.67 -7.78 -11.53
C CYS A 20 15.19 -7.97 -11.59
N ASN A 21 15.90 -7.03 -12.21
CA ASN A 21 17.35 -7.08 -12.38
C ASN A 21 18.11 -6.28 -11.31
N SER A 22 17.40 -5.59 -10.42
CA SER A 22 17.99 -4.81 -9.32
C SER A 22 16.97 -4.50 -8.22
N ASP A 23 17.46 -4.13 -7.02
CA ASP A 23 16.64 -3.64 -5.92
C ASP A 23 15.82 -2.39 -6.33
N GLU A 24 16.48 -1.45 -7.02
CA GLU A 24 15.88 -0.20 -7.49
C GLU A 24 14.73 -0.45 -8.47
N GLU A 25 14.92 -1.38 -9.42
CA GLU A 25 13.85 -1.79 -10.34
C GLU A 25 12.68 -2.40 -9.59
N GLY A 26 12.94 -3.31 -8.65
CA GLY A 26 11.89 -3.92 -7.83
C GLY A 26 11.07 -2.86 -7.09
N ARG A 27 11.73 -1.87 -6.47
CA ARG A 27 11.06 -0.79 -5.72
C ARG A 27 10.16 0.03 -6.62
N LYS A 28 10.61 0.36 -7.84
CA LYS A 28 9.80 1.06 -8.84
C LYS A 28 8.58 0.25 -9.26
N LEU A 29 8.77 -1.04 -9.54
CA LEU A 29 7.69 -1.95 -9.91
C LEU A 29 6.63 -2.07 -8.80
N MET A 30 7.05 -2.20 -7.54
CA MET A 30 6.11 -2.26 -6.40
C MET A 30 5.28 -0.97 -6.28
N VAL A 31 5.91 0.20 -6.38
CA VAL A 31 5.20 1.49 -6.34
C VAL A 31 4.24 1.62 -7.51
N GLN A 32 4.63 1.20 -8.71
CA GLN A 32 3.77 1.22 -9.89
C GLN A 32 2.56 0.29 -9.71
N LEU A 33 2.76 -0.96 -9.28
CA LEU A 33 1.70 -1.94 -9.04
C LEU A 33 0.62 -1.39 -8.09
N ILE A 34 1.04 -0.83 -6.97
CA ILE A 34 0.13 -0.32 -5.96
C ILE A 34 -0.63 0.93 -6.46
N LYS A 35 0.03 1.78 -7.27
CA LYS A 35 -0.63 2.91 -7.94
C LYS A 35 -1.66 2.46 -8.98
N GLU A 36 -1.38 1.40 -9.74
CA GLU A 36 -2.33 0.80 -10.68
C GLU A 36 -3.57 0.24 -9.97
N TRP A 37 -3.44 -0.20 -8.71
CA TRP A 37 -4.56 -0.58 -7.85
C TRP A 37 -5.31 0.59 -7.22
N GLY A 38 -4.92 1.82 -7.52
CA GLY A 38 -5.64 3.04 -7.12
C GLY A 38 -5.18 3.67 -5.81
N PHE A 39 -4.14 3.16 -5.16
CA PHE A 39 -3.54 3.81 -3.99
C PHE A 39 -2.65 4.97 -4.43
N LYS A 40 -2.78 6.09 -3.74
CA LYS A 40 -2.05 7.33 -4.08
C LYS A 40 -0.77 7.49 -3.29
N ASP A 41 -0.75 6.94 -2.08
CA ASP A 41 0.27 7.18 -1.09
C ASP A 41 0.86 5.86 -0.61
N VAL A 42 2.15 5.67 -0.87
CA VAL A 42 2.84 4.39 -0.73
C VAL A 42 4.28 4.61 -0.27
N ASP A 43 4.65 3.94 0.82
CA ASP A 43 6.04 3.89 1.30
C ASP A 43 6.60 2.47 1.14
N ILE A 44 7.82 2.34 0.60
CA ILE A 44 8.56 1.07 0.67
C ILE A 44 9.13 0.92 2.08
N VAL A 45 8.65 -0.07 2.84
CA VAL A 45 9.06 -0.31 4.23
C VAL A 45 10.08 -1.44 4.36
N PHE A 46 10.22 -2.28 3.33
CA PHE A 46 11.25 -3.33 3.25
C PHE A 46 11.58 -3.62 1.79
N SER A 47 12.86 -3.84 1.50
CA SER A 47 13.33 -4.33 0.20
C SER A 47 14.55 -5.22 0.38
N GLN A 48 14.56 -6.36 -0.29
CA GLN A 48 15.71 -7.27 -0.33
C GLN A 48 15.80 -7.91 -1.71
N TYR A 49 16.82 -7.51 -2.47
CA TYR A 49 17.18 -8.15 -3.73
C TYR A 49 17.97 -9.44 -3.48
N GLN A 50 17.48 -10.56 -4.00
CA GLN A 50 18.12 -11.86 -3.89
C GLN A 50 17.74 -12.77 -5.06
N GLY A 51 18.73 -13.43 -5.66
CA GLY A 51 18.49 -14.39 -6.73
C GLY A 51 17.86 -13.70 -7.96
N PRO A 52 16.66 -14.13 -8.41
CA PRO A 52 16.04 -13.63 -9.63
C PRO A 52 15.25 -12.32 -9.46
N GLY A 53 15.24 -11.70 -8.28
CA GLY A 53 14.39 -10.53 -8.03
C GLY A 53 14.47 -9.98 -6.61
N SER A 54 13.46 -9.20 -6.22
CA SER A 54 13.37 -8.58 -4.89
C SER A 54 12.12 -8.99 -4.13
N ARG A 55 12.28 -9.34 -2.85
CA ARG A 55 11.18 -9.34 -1.88
C ARG A 55 10.96 -7.91 -1.40
N ILE A 56 9.77 -7.38 -1.60
CA ILE A 56 9.45 -5.99 -1.25
C ILE A 56 8.17 -5.95 -0.43
N ARG A 57 8.20 -5.15 0.64
CA ARG A 57 7.01 -4.74 1.38
C ARG A 57 6.78 -3.25 1.20
N ALA A 58 5.56 -2.89 0.85
CA ALA A 58 5.12 -1.52 0.72
C ALA A 58 3.88 -1.29 1.57
N ARG A 59 3.79 -0.11 2.17
CA ARG A 59 2.64 0.35 2.94
C ARG A 59 1.86 1.35 2.12
N ALA A 60 0.64 1.01 1.74
CA ALA A 60 -0.28 1.91 1.06
C ALA A 60 -1.22 2.56 2.06
N TYR A 61 -1.17 3.88 2.23
CA TYR A 61 -2.02 4.58 3.18
C TYR A 61 -3.42 4.78 2.60
N VAL A 62 -4.42 4.38 3.38
CA VAL A 62 -5.84 4.63 3.12
C VAL A 62 -6.24 5.97 3.75
N HIS A 63 -5.75 6.23 4.97
CA HIS A 63 -5.91 7.49 5.68
C HIS A 63 -4.56 7.95 6.25
N ARG A 64 -4.19 9.21 6.01
CA ARG A 64 -3.04 9.86 6.66
C ARG A 64 -3.49 10.60 7.93
N SER A 65 -2.54 10.89 8.82
CA SER A 65 -2.82 11.75 9.98
C SER A 65 -3.37 13.10 9.52
N GLY A 66 -4.60 13.41 9.92
CA GLY A 66 -5.31 14.65 9.55
C GLY A 66 -6.23 14.52 8.33
N ASP A 67 -6.40 13.31 7.80
CA ASP A 67 -7.31 13.02 6.70
C ASP A 67 -8.76 12.82 7.20
N VAL A 68 -9.70 12.66 6.25
CA VAL A 68 -11.06 12.22 6.53
C VAL A 68 -11.05 10.70 6.70
N TYR A 69 -11.44 10.24 7.88
CA TYR A 69 -11.46 8.82 8.22
C TYR A 69 -12.85 8.24 7.96
N GLY A 70 -12.96 7.39 6.93
CA GLY A 70 -14.25 6.78 6.58
C GLY A 70 -14.86 5.98 7.73
N TRP A 71 -14.02 5.40 8.59
CA TRP A 71 -14.46 4.60 9.73
C TRP A 71 -15.06 5.42 10.88
N LEU A 72 -14.80 6.73 10.95
CA LEU A 72 -15.44 7.62 11.92
C LEU A 72 -16.90 7.93 11.54
N GLU A 73 -17.23 7.90 10.25
CA GLU A 73 -18.59 8.20 9.78
C GLU A 73 -19.54 6.99 9.89
N LEU A 74 -18.99 5.78 10.06
CA LEU A 74 -19.77 4.53 10.19
C LEU A 74 -20.68 4.50 11.43
N GLY A 75 -20.37 5.27 12.46
CA GLY A 75 -21.14 5.33 13.71
C GLY A 75 -22.24 6.40 13.73
N ASN A 76 -22.34 7.23 12.68
CA ASN A 76 -23.32 8.32 12.58
C ASN A 76 -24.55 7.95 11.74
N GLU A 77 -24.67 6.69 11.31
CA GLU A 77 -25.86 6.15 10.62
C GLU A 77 -26.89 5.56 11.60
N GLU A 78 -26.95 6.04 12.85
CA GLU A 78 -28.02 5.74 13.83
C GLU A 78 -29.14 6.80 13.85
#